data_AF-A0A2T0MVK9-F1
#
_entry.id   AF-A0A2T0MVK9-F1
#
_cell.length_a   1.000
_cell.length_b   1.000
_cell.length_c   1.000
_cell.angle_alpha   90.00
_cell.angle_beta   90.00
_cell.angle_gamma   90.00
#
_symmetry.space_group_name_H-M   'P 1'
#
loop_
_entity.id
_entity.type
_entity.pdbx_description
1 polymer ?
#
loop_
_entity_poly.entity_id
_entity_poly.type
_entity_poly.pdbx_seq_one_letter_code
_entity_poly.pdbx_strand_id
1 'polypeptide(L)'
;MPQGPQAQLVLDIQRHWLGFMLSMITPTVVVDGRPMPGRWGRNAIVLPPGRHHLHVHLPYLLPSQIGPADLTIWLQPGMSLDVEYRAPMWAYSRGALGPPPQQWNGMGITIALMAIPLGLLAFLFLLIIGSVLWA
;
A
#
# COMPACT_ATOMS: atom_id res chain seq x y z
N MET A 1 24.75 -25.48 -15.02
CA MET A 1 25.02 -24.08 -15.40
C MET A 1 25.41 -23.33 -14.13
N PRO A 2 26.54 -22.59 -14.07
CA PRO A 2 26.87 -21.82 -12.89
C PRO A 2 25.81 -20.73 -12.74
N GLN A 3 25.12 -20.69 -11.60
CA GLN A 3 24.22 -19.59 -11.29
C GLN A 3 25.09 -18.34 -11.20
N GLY A 4 24.93 -17.38 -12.13
CA GLY A 4 25.64 -16.11 -12.07
C GLY A 4 25.43 -15.43 -10.72
N PRO A 5 26.29 -14.47 -10.31
CA PRO A 5 26.12 -13.78 -9.03
C PRO A 5 24.68 -13.30 -8.91
N GLN A 6 23.99 -13.65 -7.83
CA GLN A 6 22.60 -13.30 -7.56
C GLN A 6 22.52 -12.23 -6.48
N ALA A 7 21.46 -11.44 -6.51
CA ALA A 7 21.05 -10.55 -5.45
C ALA A 7 19.60 -10.86 -5.06
N GLN A 8 19.22 -10.47 -3.85
CA GLN A 8 17.89 -10.69 -3.32
C GLN A 8 17.22 -9.35 -3.03
N LEU A 9 16.01 -9.16 -3.54
CA LEU A 9 15.09 -8.12 -3.13
C LEU A 9 14.09 -8.72 -2.15
N VAL A 10 14.02 -8.15 -0.96
CA VAL A 10 13.02 -8.50 0.06
C VAL A 10 12.00 -7.37 0.08
N LEU A 11 10.84 -7.61 -0.53
CA LEU A 11 9.74 -6.67 -0.59
C LEU A 11 8.67 -7.02 0.45
N ASP A 12 8.52 -6.21 1.48
CA ASP A 12 7.46 -6.34 2.46
C ASP A 12 6.23 -5.53 2.04
N ILE A 13 5.14 -6.21 1.67
CA ILE A 13 3.91 -5.59 1.19
C ILE A 13 2.91 -5.54 2.34
N GLN A 14 2.66 -4.34 2.86
CA GLN A 14 1.80 -4.15 4.01
C GLN A 14 0.46 -3.50 3.65
N ARG A 15 -0.54 -3.91 4.43
CA ARG A 15 -1.90 -3.34 4.48
C ARG A 15 -2.13 -2.86 5.90
N HIS A 16 -2.84 -1.74 6.05
CA HIS A 16 -3.32 -1.31 7.34
C HIS A 16 -4.57 -2.11 7.77
N TRP A 17 -4.75 -2.35 9.07
CA TRP A 17 -5.87 -3.15 9.59
C TRP A 17 -7.25 -2.54 9.26
N LEU A 18 -7.36 -1.20 9.23
CA LEU A 18 -8.55 -0.48 8.75
C LEU A 18 -8.90 -0.80 7.29
N GLY A 19 -7.92 -1.17 6.48
CA GLY A 19 -8.08 -1.56 5.08
C GLY A 19 -8.26 -3.07 4.89
N PHE A 20 -8.92 -3.76 5.83
CA PHE A 20 -9.04 -5.23 5.83
C PHE A 20 -9.59 -5.81 4.52
N MET A 21 -10.45 -5.09 3.79
CA MET A 21 -10.97 -5.50 2.49
C MET A 21 -9.86 -5.74 1.44
N LEU A 22 -8.72 -5.04 1.54
CA LEU A 22 -7.58 -5.27 0.64
C LEU A 22 -6.96 -6.66 0.82
N SER A 23 -7.28 -7.40 1.90
CA SER A 23 -6.81 -8.77 2.10
C SER A 23 -7.24 -9.75 1.03
N MET A 24 -8.35 -9.47 0.37
CA MET A 24 -8.89 -10.30 -0.71
C MET A 24 -8.22 -10.04 -2.06
N ILE A 25 -7.45 -8.96 -2.17
CA ILE A 25 -6.77 -8.56 -3.40
C ILE A 25 -5.34 -9.08 -3.37
N THR A 26 -4.92 -9.77 -4.43
CA THR A 26 -3.53 -10.15 -4.64
C THR A 26 -2.75 -8.98 -5.21
N PRO A 27 -1.71 -8.46 -4.53
CA PRO A 27 -0.87 -7.40 -5.06
C PRO A 27 -0.19 -7.80 -6.36
N THR A 28 -0.01 -6.85 -7.27
CA THR A 28 0.81 -7.03 -8.47
C THR A 28 2.14 -6.31 -8.28
N VAL A 29 3.22 -7.08 -8.41
CA VAL A 29 4.59 -6.57 -8.40
C VAL A 29 5.10 -6.64 -9.84
N VAL A 30 5.65 -5.56 -10.35
CA VAL A 30 6.21 -5.49 -11.69
C VAL A 30 7.69 -5.20 -11.54
N VAL A 31 8.54 -6.09 -12.03
CA VAL A 31 10.00 -5.91 -12.04
C VAL A 31 10.45 -5.82 -13.50
N ASP A 32 11.07 -4.71 -13.87
CA ASP A 32 11.54 -4.43 -15.23
C ASP A 32 10.45 -4.66 -16.30
N GLY A 33 9.22 -4.22 -15.99
CA GLY A 33 8.06 -4.37 -16.87
C GLY A 33 7.41 -5.76 -16.88
N ARG A 34 7.91 -6.72 -16.09
CA ARG A 34 7.34 -8.08 -15.99
C ARG A 34 6.45 -8.19 -14.75
N PRO A 35 5.12 -8.32 -14.92
CA PRO A 35 4.22 -8.49 -13.79
C PRO A 35 4.34 -9.89 -13.18
N MET A 36 4.32 -9.95 -11.86
CA MET A 36 4.26 -11.16 -11.07
C MET A 36 3.30 -10.97 -9.89
N PRO A 37 2.58 -12.03 -9.47
CA PRO A 37 1.74 -11.96 -8.29
C PRO A 37 2.60 -11.81 -7.04
N GLY A 38 2.30 -10.79 -6.23
CA GLY A 38 2.86 -10.63 -4.89
C GLY A 38 1.95 -11.26 -3.83
N ARG A 39 2.50 -11.43 -2.62
CA ARG A 39 1.72 -11.75 -1.42
C ARG A 39 1.80 -10.62 -0.41
N TRP A 40 0.79 -10.51 0.44
CA TRP A 40 0.88 -9.67 1.63
C TRP A 40 1.98 -10.18 2.57
N GLY A 41 2.73 -9.26 3.16
CA GLY A 41 3.93 -9.53 3.94
C GLY A 41 5.18 -9.68 3.06
N ARG A 42 6.13 -10.49 3.53
CA ARG A 42 7.47 -10.61 2.96
C ARG A 42 7.50 -11.40 1.64
N ASN A 43 8.01 -10.79 0.57
CA ASN A 43 8.26 -11.40 -0.73
C ASN A 43 9.78 -11.41 -0.98
N ALA A 44 10.36 -12.58 -1.25
CA ALA A 44 11.77 -12.69 -1.59
C ALA A 44 11.91 -12.95 -3.09
N ILE A 45 12.50 -11.99 -3.81
CA ILE A 45 12.65 -12.01 -5.26
C ILE A 45 14.16 -12.07 -5.57
N VAL A 46 14.58 -13.12 -6.26
CA VAL A 46 15.97 -13.26 -6.71
C VAL A 46 16.13 -12.54 -8.04
N LEU A 47 17.07 -11.60 -8.11
CA LEU A 47 17.34 -10.77 -9.28
C LEU A 47 18.84 -10.81 -9.60
N PRO A 48 19.22 -10.63 -10.88
CA PRO A 48 20.62 -10.39 -11.21
C PRO A 48 21.10 -9.06 -10.58
N PRO A 49 22.40 -8.88 -10.32
CA PRO A 49 22.95 -7.59 -9.91
C PRO A 49 22.77 -6.53 -11.00
N GLY A 50 22.51 -5.30 -10.58
CA GLY A 50 22.30 -4.16 -11.47
C GLY A 50 21.12 -3.27 -11.08
N ARG A 51 20.69 -2.44 -12.04
CA ARG A 51 19.54 -1.55 -11.90
C ARG A 51 18.25 -2.29 -12.19
N HIS A 52 17.28 -2.20 -11.29
CA HIS A 52 15.93 -2.71 -11.50
C HIS A 52 14.89 -1.64 -11.27
N HIS A 53 13.84 -1.66 -12.08
CA HIS A 53 12.66 -0.85 -11.89
C HIS A 53 11.56 -1.68 -11.26
N LEU A 54 11.18 -1.31 -10.04
CA LEU A 54 10.12 -1.93 -9.27
C LEU A 54 8.88 -1.05 -9.33
N HIS A 55 7.75 -1.66 -9.67
CA HIS A 55 6.45 -1.03 -9.59
C HIS A 55 5.49 -1.94 -8.83
N VAL A 56 4.71 -1.39 -7.90
CA VAL A 56 3.75 -2.14 -7.10
C VAL A 56 2.39 -1.45 -7.16
N HIS A 57 1.34 -2.22 -7.40
CA HIS A 57 -0.04 -1.76 -7.31
C HIS A 57 -0.97 -2.90 -6.89
N LEU A 58 -2.18 -2.56 -6.48
CA LEU A 58 -3.25 -3.52 -6.26
C LEU A 58 -4.22 -3.44 -7.45
N PRO A 59 -4.46 -4.55 -8.17
CA PRO A 59 -5.42 -4.56 -9.26
C PRO A 59 -6.83 -4.37 -8.69
N TYR A 60 -7.60 -3.47 -9.29
CA TYR A 60 -8.97 -3.20 -8.87
C TYR A 60 -9.83 -2.76 -10.06
N LEU A 61 -11.16 -2.73 -9.92
CA LEU A 61 -12.07 -2.38 -11.02
C LEU A 61 -12.11 -0.86 -11.26
N LEU A 62 -12.27 -0.08 -10.20
CA LEU A 62 -12.32 1.37 -10.28
C LEU A 62 -11.82 2.00 -8.95
N PRO A 63 -10.61 2.56 -8.92
CA PRO A 63 -9.64 2.72 -10.01
C PRO A 63 -9.04 1.38 -10.48
N SER A 64 -8.49 1.34 -11.70
CA SER A 64 -7.86 0.13 -12.26
C SER A 64 -6.64 -0.36 -11.46
N GLN A 65 -5.96 0.59 -10.80
CA GLN A 65 -4.80 0.36 -9.95
C GLN A 65 -4.96 1.18 -8.67
N ILE A 66 -5.01 0.49 -7.54
CA ILE A 66 -4.95 1.13 -6.24
C ILE A 66 -3.49 1.19 -5.81
N GLY A 67 -3.06 2.35 -5.33
CA GLY A 67 -1.74 2.53 -4.74
C GLY A 67 -0.54 2.35 -5.67
N PRO A 68 -0.57 2.75 -6.95
CA PRO A 68 0.61 2.61 -7.80
C PRO A 68 1.80 3.35 -7.18
N ALA A 69 2.94 2.66 -7.12
CA ALA A 69 4.19 3.19 -6.60
C ALA A 69 5.39 2.61 -7.37
N ASP A 70 6.33 3.50 -7.70
CA ASP A 70 7.52 3.18 -8.50
C ASP A 70 8.78 3.42 -7.69
N LEU A 71 9.76 2.52 -7.81
CA LEU A 71 11.06 2.63 -7.18
C LEU A 71 12.14 2.06 -8.09
N THR A 72 13.22 2.80 -8.29
CA THR A 72 14.42 2.28 -8.93
C THR A 72 15.39 1.82 -7.85
N ILE A 73 15.83 0.57 -7.93
CA ILE A 73 16.81 -0.01 -7.00
C ILE A 73 18.09 -0.39 -7.73
N TRP A 74 19.19 -0.47 -6.97
CA TRP A 74 20.47 -0.95 -7.45
C TRP A 74 20.95 -2.10 -6.55
N LEU A 75 21.15 -3.27 -7.14
CA LEU A 75 21.55 -4.49 -6.45
C LEU A 75 23.01 -4.84 -6.73
N GLN A 76 23.77 -5.12 -5.68
CA GLN A 76 25.16 -5.61 -5.79
C GLN A 76 25.20 -7.15 -5.71
N PRO A 77 26.23 -7.81 -6.26
CA PRO A 77 26.41 -9.26 -6.11
C PRO A 77 26.38 -9.70 -4.64
N GLY A 78 25.52 -10.66 -4.29
CA GLY A 78 25.38 -11.18 -2.92
C GLY A 78 24.59 -10.26 -1.97
N MET A 79 24.08 -9.12 -2.44
CA MET A 79 23.31 -8.18 -1.64
C MET A 79 21.89 -8.71 -1.38
N SER A 80 21.38 -8.47 -0.17
CA SER A 80 19.95 -8.51 0.14
C SER A 80 19.48 -7.07 0.40
N LEU A 81 18.53 -6.58 -0.38
CA LEU A 81 17.93 -5.25 -0.22
C LEU A 81 16.51 -5.38 0.34
N ASP A 82 16.28 -4.80 1.51
CA ASP A 82 14.95 -4.71 2.11
C ASP A 82 14.23 -3.44 1.64
N VAL A 83 13.00 -3.61 1.13
CA VAL A 83 12.10 -2.54 0.68
C VAL A 83 10.72 -2.81 1.26
N GLU A 84 10.04 -1.76 1.66
CA GLU A 84 8.66 -1.82 2.14
C GLU A 84 7.74 -1.13 1.15
N TYR A 85 6.59 -1.75 0.90
CA TYR A 85 5.44 -1.15 0.24
C TYR A 85 4.29 -1.04 1.23
N ARG A 86 3.68 0.14 1.34
CA ARG A 86 2.43 0.35 2.06
C ARG A 86 1.31 0.70 1.10
N ALA A 87 0.28 -0.14 1.11
CA ALA A 87 -0.97 0.16 0.41
C ALA A 87 -1.58 1.46 0.96
N PRO A 88 -2.16 2.31 0.09
CA PRO A 88 -2.77 3.55 0.54
C PRO A 88 -4.03 3.27 1.35
N MET A 89 -4.34 4.16 2.28
CA MET A 89 -5.60 4.17 3.02
C MET A 89 -6.77 4.69 2.18
N TRP A 90 -6.46 5.50 1.17
CA TRP A 90 -7.42 6.01 0.20
C TRP A 90 -7.17 5.40 -1.18
N ALA A 91 -8.19 4.80 -1.79
CA ALA A 91 -8.04 4.00 -3.02
C ALA A 91 -7.41 4.78 -4.19
N TYR A 92 -7.63 6.10 -4.26
CA TYR A 92 -7.08 6.97 -5.31
C TYR A 92 -5.73 7.59 -4.95
N SER A 93 -5.19 7.33 -3.75
CA SER A 93 -3.85 7.76 -3.38
C SER A 93 -2.79 6.78 -3.92
N ARG A 94 -1.55 7.28 -4.04
CA ARG A 94 -0.39 6.44 -4.34
C ARG A 94 0.00 5.58 -3.13
N GLY A 95 0.52 4.38 -3.39
CA GLY A 95 1.21 3.59 -2.38
C GLY A 95 2.52 4.28 -1.99
N ALA A 96 3.09 3.87 -0.86
CA ALA A 96 4.43 4.30 -0.46
C ALA A 96 5.39 3.13 -0.64
N LEU A 97 6.44 3.31 -1.45
CA LEU A 97 7.41 2.28 -1.79
C LEU A 97 8.82 2.82 -1.56
N GLY A 98 9.61 2.15 -0.73
CA GLY A 98 10.96 2.62 -0.40
C GLY A 98 11.59 1.89 0.78
N PRO A 99 12.70 2.41 1.32
CA PRO A 99 13.32 1.85 2.52
C PRO A 99 12.35 1.86 3.71
N PRO A 100 12.29 0.80 4.52
CA PRO A 100 11.46 0.81 5.73
C PRO A 100 11.96 1.85 6.75
N PRO A 101 11.07 2.52 7.51
CA PRO A 101 9.61 2.42 7.46
C PRO A 101 8.97 3.38 6.43
N GLN A 102 7.96 2.90 5.69
CA GLN A 102 7.13 3.74 4.80
C GLN A 102 5.94 4.39 5.52
N GLN A 103 5.31 5.41 4.93
CA GLN A 103 4.12 6.06 5.52
C GLN A 103 2.80 5.50 4.94
N TRP A 104 1.69 5.66 5.67
CA TRP A 104 0.35 5.29 5.19
C TRP A 104 -0.30 6.47 4.46
N ASN A 105 -0.06 6.57 3.15
CA ASN A 105 -0.64 7.63 2.32
C ASN A 105 -2.19 7.59 2.37
N GLY A 106 -2.82 8.76 2.38
CA GLY A 106 -4.28 8.89 2.43
C GLY A 106 -4.91 8.70 3.82
N MET A 107 -4.10 8.56 4.88
CA MET A 107 -4.61 8.40 6.25
C MET A 107 -5.47 9.59 6.69
N GLY A 108 -5.05 10.83 6.44
CA GLY A 108 -5.81 12.03 6.82
C GLY A 108 -7.19 12.10 6.14
N ILE A 109 -7.27 11.75 4.86
CA ILE A 109 -8.54 11.67 4.12
C ILE A 109 -9.45 10.62 4.75
N THR A 110 -8.89 9.45 5.08
CA THR A 110 -9.63 8.35 5.70
C THR A 110 -10.19 8.74 7.06
N ILE A 111 -9.39 9.39 7.90
CA ILE A 111 -9.82 9.90 9.21
C ILE A 111 -10.94 10.93 9.03
N ALA A 112 -10.80 11.88 8.10
CA ALA A 112 -11.84 12.88 7.84
C ALA A 112 -13.16 12.25 7.38
N LEU A 113 -13.11 11.29 6.46
CA LEU A 113 -14.29 10.56 5.98
C LEU A 113 -14.99 9.77 7.08
N MET A 114 -14.25 9.27 8.08
CA MET A 114 -14.83 8.57 9.23
C MET A 114 -15.38 9.55 10.29
N ALA A 115 -14.64 10.61 10.60
CA ALA A 115 -14.97 11.52 11.70
C ALA A 115 -16.12 12.50 11.37
N ILE A 116 -16.20 13.00 10.13
CA ILE A 116 -17.19 14.01 9.75
C ILE A 116 -18.64 13.48 9.88
N PRO A 117 -19.01 12.30 9.35
CA PRO A 117 -20.37 11.78 9.50
C PRO A 117 -20.73 11.51 10.96
N LEU A 118 -19.79 10.99 11.74
CA LEU A 118 -20.00 10.76 13.18
C LEU A 118 -20.25 12.07 13.93
N GLY A 119 -19.47 13.11 13.64
CA GLY A 119 -19.67 14.44 14.19
C GLY A 119 -21.01 15.05 13.80
N LEU A 120 -21.41 14.91 12.53
CA LEU A 120 -22.70 15.40 12.04
C LEU A 120 -23.88 14.68 12.72
N LEU A 121 -23.80 13.35 12.86
CA LEU A 121 -24.83 12.57 13.54
C LEU A 121 -24.95 12.96 15.01
N ALA A 122 -23.82 13.13 15.71
CA ALA A 122 -23.81 13.60 17.10
C ALA A 122 -24.44 15.00 17.21
N PHE A 123 -24.11 15.90 16.29
CA PHE A 123 -24.68 17.24 16.25
C PHE A 123 -26.20 17.23 16.02
N LEU A 124 -26.68 16.46 15.03
CA LEU A 124 -28.12 16.31 14.76
C LEU A 124 -28.86 15.71 15.96
N PHE A 125 -28.26 14.72 16.62
CA PHE A 125 -28.82 14.12 17.82
C PHE A 125 -28.97 15.14 18.97
N LEU A 126 -27.98 16.00 19.19
CA LEU A 126 -28.05 17.08 20.17
C LEU A 126 -29.15 18.10 19.82
N LEU A 127 -29.33 18.44 18.54
CA LEU A 127 -30.41 19.32 18.11
C LEU A 127 -31.79 18.73 18.39
N ILE A 128 -31.98 17.43 18.16
CA ILE A 128 -33.23 16.71 18.44
C ILE A 128 -33.50 16.67 19.95
N ILE A 129 -32.50 16.37 20.77
CA ILE A 129 -32.66 16.39 22.24
C ILE A 129 -33.01 17.81 22.70
N GLY A 130 -32.31 18.82 22.19
CA GLY A 130 -32.63 20.21 22.47
C GLY A 130 -34.09 20.50 22.13
N SER A 131 -34.51 20.25 20.90
CA SER A 131 -35.88 20.57 20.48
C SER A 131 -36.95 19.88 21.32
N VAL A 132 -36.73 18.64 21.76
CA VAL A 132 -37.65 17.91 22.64
C VAL A 132 -37.67 18.47 24.07
N LEU A 133 -36.53 18.92 24.60
CA LEU A 133 -36.45 19.49 25.96
C LEU A 133 -37.07 20.89 26.06
N TRP A 134 -37.20 21.61 24.94
CA TRP A 134 -37.75 22.97 24.88
C TRP A 134 -39.17 23.05 24.31
N ALA A 135 -39.81 21.90 24.02
CA ALA A 135 -41.20 21.79 23.54
C ALA A 135 -42.15 21.38 24.67
#